data_AF-A0A2G9U8F9-F1
#
_entry.id   AF-A0A2G9U8F9-F1
#
_cell.length_a   1.000
_cell.length_b   1.000
_cell.length_c   1.000
_cell.angle_alpha   90.00
_cell.angle_beta   90.00
_cell.angle_gamma   90.00
#
_symmetry.space_group_name_H-M   'P 1'
#
loop_
_entity.id
_entity.type
_entity.pdbx_description
1 polymer ?
#
loop_
_entity_poly.entity_id
_entity_poly.type
_entity_poly.pdbx_seq_one_letter_code
_entity_poly.pdbx_strand_id
1 'polypeptide(L)'
;MMLDKRFKLDCQRAGVTIRTPPAGRFDSVLRQRHVQANHNVSAPHGRITLHVFWELNYDFVPNFVYNGSTHRFVRAKEVFRKTPSREKKPQVSFIYLWGSKSLNAAFANIFFSYSRFIGIPHLKAIARLMQYQGIAVILEELLKMARILISDKLKRHLRTLYSVMPKICKLPRSDYGSPGVLQYYFHHLEGVGKYGELKGEFCQDLRELGNIILFCHQLESGMAQEEVQDLLAAAAFTNVIPKPPAKSVAEQEKQLAKLEEKYSRIQLTNVVEKFGDDKQIAISREAELMTKERLCCGLNIFEMFLRRIRQMLGDDSIFTGGYPTNGVMWVDECVEFHRVWSALQFFICQPRVSDDDRLVE
;
A
#
# COMPACT_ATOMS: atom_id res chain seq x y z
N MET A 1 -15.15 11.83 -25.16
CA MET A 1 -15.44 12.84 -24.11
C MET A 1 -14.38 12.84 -23.02
N MET A 2 -13.97 11.68 -22.49
CA MET A 2 -13.01 11.57 -21.37
C MET A 2 -11.52 11.59 -21.77
N LEU A 3 -11.19 11.79 -23.06
CA LEU A 3 -9.78 11.90 -23.47
C LEU A 3 -9.26 13.28 -23.08
N ASP A 4 -8.09 13.32 -22.44
CA ASP A 4 -7.45 14.56 -22.02
C ASP A 4 -7.27 15.54 -23.22
N LYS A 5 -7.74 16.77 -23.03
CA LYS A 5 -7.77 17.77 -24.11
C LYS A 5 -6.35 18.23 -24.48
N ARG A 6 -5.44 18.31 -23.51
CA ARG A 6 -4.06 18.74 -23.73
C ARG A 6 -3.28 17.65 -24.48
N PHE A 7 -3.40 16.40 -24.06
CA PHE A 7 -2.85 15.24 -24.75
C PHE A 7 -3.29 15.22 -26.22
N LYS A 8 -4.59 15.43 -26.49
CA LYS A 8 -5.10 15.48 -27.86
C LYS A 8 -4.46 16.61 -28.68
N LEU A 9 -4.28 17.79 -28.09
CA LEU A 9 -3.63 18.93 -28.75
C LEU A 9 -2.16 18.65 -29.05
N ASP A 10 -1.44 18.05 -28.10
CA ASP A 10 -0.01 17.74 -28.27
C ASP A 10 0.21 16.64 -29.31
N CYS A 11 -0.67 15.63 -29.39
CA CYS A 11 -0.68 14.67 -30.50
C CYS A 11 -0.88 15.36 -31.85
N GLN A 12 -1.82 16.32 -31.92
CA GLN A 12 -2.07 17.06 -33.16
C GLN A 12 -0.85 17.87 -33.59
N ARG A 13 -0.14 18.50 -32.64
CA ARG A 13 1.13 19.21 -32.89
C ARG A 13 2.23 18.27 -33.39
N ALA A 14 2.25 17.02 -32.92
CA ALA A 14 3.15 15.98 -33.37
C ALA A 14 2.71 15.28 -34.68
N GLY A 15 1.69 15.80 -35.38
CA GLY A 15 1.18 15.25 -36.65
C GLY A 15 0.22 14.07 -36.51
N VAL A 16 -0.17 13.69 -35.28
CA VAL A 16 -1.11 12.59 -35.00
C VAL A 16 -2.49 13.14 -34.68
N THR A 17 -3.42 13.05 -35.63
CA THR A 17 -4.79 13.54 -35.43
C THR A 17 -5.72 12.46 -34.88
N ILE A 18 -6.13 12.59 -33.61
CA ILE A 18 -7.19 11.77 -33.02
C ILE A 18 -8.55 12.38 -33.38
N ARG A 19 -9.20 11.83 -34.42
CA ARG A 19 -10.49 12.33 -34.92
C ARG A 19 -11.58 12.23 -33.85
N THR A 20 -12.37 13.28 -33.73
CA THR A 20 -13.61 13.26 -32.94
C THR A 20 -14.62 12.36 -33.68
N PRO A 21 -15.30 11.42 -33.00
CA PRO A 21 -16.32 10.60 -33.65
C PRO A 21 -17.47 11.49 -34.16
N PRO A 22 -18.06 11.17 -35.33
CA PRO A 22 -19.21 11.91 -35.84
C PRO A 22 -20.42 11.72 -34.91
N ALA A 23 -21.26 12.75 -34.79
CA ALA A 23 -22.50 12.66 -34.03
C ALA A 23 -23.50 11.75 -34.75
N GLY A 24 -24.04 10.75 -34.05
CA GLY A 24 -25.14 9.91 -34.53
C GLY A 24 -26.40 10.16 -33.71
N ARG A 25 -27.58 10.11 -34.34
CA ARG A 25 -28.88 10.20 -33.66
C ARG A 25 -29.35 8.79 -33.33
N PHE A 26 -29.19 8.38 -32.08
CA PHE A 26 -29.60 7.05 -31.59
C PHE A 26 -30.74 7.11 -30.54
N ASP A 27 -31.31 8.30 -30.31
CA ASP A 27 -32.35 8.55 -29.30
C ASP A 27 -33.60 7.66 -29.47
N SER A 28 -33.89 7.22 -30.69
CA SER A 28 -35.06 6.37 -30.98
C SER A 28 -34.88 4.88 -30.70
N VAL A 29 -33.65 4.39 -30.40
CA VAL A 29 -33.34 2.94 -30.38
C VAL A 29 -32.85 2.42 -29.02
N LEU A 30 -32.51 3.28 -28.06
CA LEU A 30 -31.85 2.86 -26.81
C LEU A 30 -32.85 2.46 -25.70
N ARG A 31 -33.26 1.18 -25.69
CA ARG A 31 -33.76 0.50 -24.49
C ARG A 31 -33.11 -0.88 -24.37
N GLN A 32 -31.98 -0.98 -23.66
CA GLN A 32 -31.49 -2.27 -23.20
C GLN A 32 -30.69 -2.15 -21.89
N ARG A 33 -31.00 -3.06 -20.97
CA ARG A 33 -30.47 -3.16 -19.60
C ARG A 33 -29.15 -3.93 -19.60
N HIS A 34 -28.22 -3.49 -18.75
CA HIS A 34 -26.87 -4.03 -18.66
C HIS A 34 -26.82 -5.26 -17.75
N VAL A 35 -25.92 -6.20 -18.07
CA VAL A 35 -25.63 -7.42 -17.30
C VAL A 35 -24.37 -7.21 -16.45
N GLN A 36 -24.34 -7.82 -15.25
CA GLN A 36 -23.28 -7.64 -14.24
C GLN A 36 -21.98 -8.39 -14.58
N ALA A 37 -20.83 -7.73 -14.42
CA ALA A 37 -19.51 -8.27 -14.81
C ALA A 37 -18.56 -8.63 -13.65
N ASN A 38 -18.73 -8.04 -12.44
CA ASN A 38 -17.80 -8.22 -11.32
C ASN A 38 -18.08 -9.45 -10.44
N HIS A 39 -19.17 -10.18 -10.68
CA HIS A 39 -19.64 -11.32 -9.87
C HIS A 39 -19.81 -10.99 -8.36
N ASN A 40 -20.05 -9.73 -8.02
CA ASN A 40 -20.12 -9.24 -6.63
C ASN A 40 -21.58 -9.09 -6.13
N VAL A 41 -22.47 -10.00 -6.56
CA VAL A 41 -23.89 -10.00 -6.18
C VAL A 41 -24.31 -11.30 -5.52
N SER A 42 -23.84 -12.43 -6.04
CA SER A 42 -24.01 -13.75 -5.42
C SER A 42 -22.79 -14.19 -4.58
N ALA A 43 -21.67 -13.47 -4.68
CA ALA A 43 -20.44 -13.76 -3.93
C ALA A 43 -20.01 -12.52 -3.13
N PRO A 44 -19.40 -12.72 -1.94
CA PRO A 44 -18.98 -11.63 -1.06
C PRO A 44 -17.79 -10.84 -1.61
N HIS A 45 -17.05 -11.40 -2.57
CA HIS A 45 -15.89 -10.76 -3.18
C HIS A 45 -15.92 -10.86 -4.70
N GLY A 46 -15.84 -9.71 -5.36
CA GLY A 46 -15.79 -9.61 -6.80
C GLY A 46 -14.45 -10.04 -7.39
N ARG A 47 -14.44 -10.25 -8.71
CA ARG A 47 -13.25 -10.67 -9.47
C ARG A 47 -12.05 -9.73 -9.29
N ILE A 48 -12.31 -8.43 -9.14
CA ILE A 48 -11.25 -7.42 -8.94
C ILE A 48 -10.51 -7.64 -7.62
N THR A 49 -11.22 -7.82 -6.51
CA THR A 49 -10.64 -8.07 -5.18
C THR A 49 -9.74 -9.31 -5.21
N LEU A 50 -10.23 -10.40 -5.79
CA LEU A 50 -9.48 -11.65 -5.91
C LEU A 50 -8.23 -11.48 -6.78
N HIS A 51 -8.33 -10.73 -7.88
CA HIS A 51 -7.19 -10.47 -8.76
C HIS A 51 -6.14 -9.57 -8.09
N VAL A 52 -6.56 -8.55 -7.33
CA VAL A 52 -5.62 -7.71 -6.57
C VAL A 52 -4.86 -8.58 -5.57
N PHE A 53 -5.55 -9.43 -4.81
CA PHE A 53 -4.89 -10.34 -3.87
C PHE A 53 -3.91 -11.30 -4.57
N TRP A 54 -4.30 -11.88 -5.71
CA TRP A 54 -3.45 -12.74 -6.51
C TRP A 54 -2.15 -12.03 -6.93
N GLU A 55 -2.27 -10.82 -7.47
CA GLU A 55 -1.12 -10.00 -7.89
C GLU A 55 -0.27 -9.55 -6.69
N LEU A 56 -0.90 -9.29 -5.54
CA LEU A 56 -0.17 -8.99 -4.30
C LEU A 56 0.72 -10.15 -3.89
N ASN A 57 0.15 -11.36 -3.84
CA ASN A 57 0.83 -12.56 -3.39
C ASN A 57 1.95 -13.00 -4.34
N TYR A 58 1.66 -13.07 -5.64
CA TYR A 58 2.56 -13.71 -6.61
C TYR A 58 3.51 -12.75 -7.34
N ASP A 59 3.24 -11.44 -7.33
CA ASP A 59 4.10 -10.47 -8.03
C ASP A 59 4.57 -9.32 -7.14
N PHE A 60 3.65 -8.61 -6.48
CA PHE A 60 3.99 -7.40 -5.75
C PHE A 60 4.93 -7.66 -4.56
N VAL A 61 4.47 -8.45 -3.58
CA VAL A 61 5.20 -8.76 -2.35
C VAL A 61 6.60 -9.28 -2.65
N PRO A 62 6.78 -10.26 -3.56
CA PRO A 62 8.11 -10.80 -3.82
C PRO A 62 8.97 -9.95 -4.76
N ASN A 63 8.42 -9.18 -5.70
CA ASN A 63 9.21 -8.60 -6.81
C ASN A 63 9.34 -7.08 -6.81
N PHE A 64 8.81 -6.39 -5.80
CA PHE A 64 8.93 -4.92 -5.71
C PHE A 64 9.88 -4.48 -4.59
N VAL A 65 10.43 -3.29 -4.76
CA VAL A 65 11.28 -2.58 -3.80
C VAL A 65 10.67 -1.22 -3.54
N TYR A 66 10.51 -0.89 -2.27
CA TYR A 66 9.98 0.40 -1.85
C TYR A 66 11.06 1.46 -1.78
N ASN A 67 10.79 2.65 -2.30
CA ASN A 67 11.61 3.84 -2.16
C ASN A 67 10.89 4.84 -1.24
N GLY A 68 11.42 5.02 -0.03
CA GLY A 68 10.85 5.90 1.00
C GLY A 68 10.83 7.39 0.63
N SER A 69 11.80 7.87 -0.16
CA SER A 69 11.86 9.28 -0.58
C SER A 69 10.78 9.64 -1.61
N THR A 70 10.43 8.70 -2.49
CA THR A 70 9.44 8.92 -3.55
C THR A 70 8.06 8.35 -3.22
N HIS A 71 7.96 7.57 -2.14
CA HIS A 71 6.77 6.81 -1.76
C HIS A 71 6.24 5.92 -2.89
N ARG A 72 7.16 5.26 -3.61
CA ARG A 72 6.84 4.38 -4.74
C ARG A 72 7.51 3.03 -4.60
N PHE A 73 6.79 1.99 -5.00
CA PHE A 73 7.31 0.66 -5.25
C PHE A 73 7.74 0.56 -6.71
N VAL A 74 8.93 0.06 -6.95
CA VAL A 74 9.47 -0.24 -8.28
C VAL A 74 9.88 -1.69 -8.36
N ARG A 75 9.84 -2.29 -9.55
CA ARG A 75 10.23 -3.69 -9.71
C ARG A 75 11.71 -3.87 -9.36
N ALA A 76 12.03 -4.90 -8.60
CA ALA A 76 13.39 -5.30 -8.25
C ALA A 76 14.18 -5.65 -9.52
N LYS A 77 15.46 -5.29 -9.55
CA LYS A 77 16.36 -5.69 -10.65
C LYS A 77 16.66 -7.19 -10.58
N GLU A 78 16.88 -7.70 -9.37
CA GLU A 78 17.14 -9.11 -9.09
C GLU A 78 15.84 -9.80 -8.71
N VAL A 79 15.49 -10.88 -9.41
CA VAL A 79 14.21 -11.59 -9.25
C VAL A 79 14.46 -12.95 -8.61
N PHE A 80 14.04 -13.10 -7.35
CA PHE A 80 14.17 -14.34 -6.56
C PHE A 80 12.93 -15.24 -6.65
N ARG A 81 11.77 -14.68 -7.01
CA ARG A 81 10.52 -15.43 -7.16
C ARG A 81 9.97 -15.24 -8.57
N LYS A 82 9.69 -16.33 -9.27
CA LYS A 82 9.12 -16.27 -10.62
C LYS A 82 7.66 -15.87 -10.55
N THR A 83 7.29 -14.83 -11.29
CA THR A 83 5.88 -14.48 -11.49
C THR A 83 5.20 -15.60 -12.31
N PRO A 84 4.03 -16.10 -11.88
CA PRO A 84 3.26 -17.08 -12.66
C PRO A 84 2.91 -16.54 -14.05
N SER A 85 2.79 -17.45 -15.02
CA SER A 85 2.31 -17.08 -16.36
C SER A 85 0.88 -16.57 -16.29
N ARG A 86 0.65 -15.35 -16.78
CA ARG A 86 -0.69 -14.75 -16.87
C ARG A 86 -1.37 -15.21 -18.15
N GLU A 87 -2.65 -15.55 -18.07
CA GLU A 87 -3.44 -15.86 -19.26
C GLU A 87 -3.52 -14.65 -20.18
N LYS A 88 -3.44 -14.90 -21.49
CA LYS A 88 -3.60 -13.83 -22.48
C LYS A 88 -5.06 -13.40 -22.49
N LYS A 89 -5.27 -12.08 -22.44
CA LYS A 89 -6.61 -11.51 -22.57
C LYS A 89 -7.28 -11.93 -23.89
N PRO A 90 -8.59 -12.22 -23.89
CA PRO A 90 -9.32 -12.53 -25.11
C PRO A 90 -9.33 -11.31 -26.04
N GLN A 91 -9.25 -11.57 -27.35
CA GLN A 91 -9.36 -10.51 -28.35
C GLN A 91 -10.83 -10.10 -28.49
N VAL A 92 -11.10 -8.82 -28.28
CA VAL A 92 -12.45 -8.23 -28.36
C VAL A 92 -12.44 -7.03 -29.29
N SER A 93 -13.59 -6.74 -29.90
CA SER A 93 -13.76 -5.54 -30.73
C SER A 93 -13.48 -4.27 -29.93
N PHE A 94 -12.88 -3.26 -30.58
CA PHE A 94 -12.54 -1.99 -29.93
C PHE A 94 -13.75 -1.26 -29.34
N ILE A 95 -14.96 -1.55 -29.83
CA ILE A 95 -16.21 -0.99 -29.30
C ILE A 95 -16.45 -1.39 -27.84
N TYR A 96 -15.97 -2.56 -27.41
CA TYR A 96 -16.06 -3.05 -26.03
C TYR A 96 -14.86 -2.62 -25.17
N LEU A 97 -13.93 -1.84 -25.72
CA LEU A 97 -12.77 -1.27 -25.02
C LEU A 97 -12.94 0.25 -24.90
N TRP A 98 -12.19 1.00 -25.71
CA TRP A 98 -12.20 2.48 -25.72
C TRP A 98 -12.93 3.05 -26.94
N GLY A 99 -13.73 2.25 -27.63
CA GLY A 99 -14.52 2.63 -28.80
C GLY A 99 -13.82 2.40 -30.14
N SER A 100 -12.57 2.86 -30.29
CA SER A 100 -11.83 2.78 -31.57
C SER A 100 -10.36 2.42 -31.38
N LYS A 101 -9.69 2.04 -32.48
CA LYS A 101 -8.25 1.72 -32.49
C LYS A 101 -7.40 2.91 -32.02
N SER A 102 -7.72 4.13 -32.48
CA SER A 102 -6.99 5.35 -32.11
C SER A 102 -7.17 5.70 -30.63
N LEU A 103 -8.39 5.58 -30.10
CA LEU A 103 -8.66 5.81 -28.68
C LEU A 103 -8.01 4.74 -27.79
N ASN A 104 -8.03 3.48 -28.22
CA ASN A 104 -7.36 2.40 -27.49
C ASN A 104 -5.84 2.63 -27.39
N ALA A 105 -5.19 3.04 -28.48
CA ALA A 105 -3.78 3.41 -28.45
C ALA A 105 -3.50 4.64 -27.57
N ALA A 106 -4.37 5.66 -27.63
CA ALA A 106 -4.23 6.86 -26.80
C ALA A 106 -4.31 6.53 -25.31
N PHE A 107 -5.35 5.82 -24.87
CA PHE A 107 -5.49 5.42 -23.47
C PHE A 107 -4.40 4.44 -23.02
N ALA A 108 -3.96 3.52 -23.89
CA ALA A 108 -2.82 2.65 -23.58
C ALA A 108 -1.55 3.45 -23.29
N ASN A 109 -1.25 4.50 -24.07
CA ASN A 109 -0.09 5.36 -23.83
C ASN A 109 -0.23 6.20 -22.56
N ILE A 110 -1.42 6.74 -22.28
CA ILE A 110 -1.69 7.47 -21.04
C ILE A 110 -1.44 6.56 -19.82
N PHE A 111 -2.02 5.35 -19.84
CA PHE A 111 -1.89 4.40 -18.73
C PHE A 111 -0.52 3.74 -18.65
N PHE A 112 0.26 3.71 -19.73
CA PHE A 112 1.62 3.18 -19.70
C PHE A 112 2.52 3.91 -18.70
N SER A 113 2.28 5.20 -18.46
CA SER A 113 2.99 5.99 -17.45
C SER A 113 2.85 5.44 -16.03
N TYR A 114 1.81 4.64 -15.77
CA TYR A 114 1.52 4.00 -14.48
C TYR A 114 2.04 2.56 -14.40
N SER A 115 2.63 2.02 -15.46
CA SER A 115 3.01 0.59 -15.52
C SER A 115 4.32 0.24 -14.80
N ARG A 116 5.18 1.23 -14.55
CA ARG A 116 6.56 1.01 -14.05
C ARG A 116 6.73 1.22 -12.55
N PHE A 117 5.67 1.59 -11.84
CA PHE A 117 5.69 1.78 -10.40
C PHE A 117 4.32 1.53 -9.79
N ILE A 118 4.28 1.31 -8.47
CA ILE A 118 3.06 1.33 -7.67
C ILE A 118 3.21 2.43 -6.62
N GLY A 119 2.15 3.17 -6.35
CA GLY A 119 2.17 4.33 -5.46
C GLY A 119 0.76 4.86 -5.23
N ILE A 120 0.63 6.06 -4.68
CA ILE A 120 -0.66 6.58 -4.22
C ILE A 120 -1.81 6.55 -5.26
N PRO A 121 -1.61 6.83 -6.57
CA PRO A 121 -2.71 6.76 -7.54
C PRO A 121 -3.29 5.36 -7.69
N HIS A 122 -2.43 4.34 -7.59
CA HIS A 122 -2.82 2.93 -7.65
C HIS A 122 -3.56 2.52 -6.38
N LEU A 123 -3.04 2.92 -5.22
CA LEU A 123 -3.62 2.57 -3.92
C LEU A 123 -5.01 3.21 -3.73
N LYS A 124 -5.19 4.45 -4.19
CA LYS A 124 -6.48 5.11 -4.30
C LYS A 124 -7.46 4.35 -5.20
N ALA A 125 -7.00 3.86 -6.36
CA ALA A 125 -7.82 3.05 -7.25
C ALA A 125 -8.20 1.71 -6.63
N ILE A 126 -7.25 1.05 -5.95
CA ILE A 126 -7.48 -0.19 -5.18
C ILE A 126 -8.53 0.07 -4.09
N ALA A 127 -8.38 1.12 -3.29
CA ALA A 127 -9.31 1.48 -2.23
C ALA A 127 -10.74 1.68 -2.75
N ARG A 128 -10.90 2.44 -3.86
CA ARG A 128 -12.22 2.67 -4.48
C ARG A 128 -12.87 1.40 -5.03
N LEU A 129 -12.08 0.52 -5.68
CA LEU A 129 -12.60 -0.68 -6.33
C LEU A 129 -12.92 -1.81 -5.34
N MET A 130 -12.15 -1.91 -4.26
CA MET A 130 -12.28 -2.97 -3.28
C MET A 130 -13.24 -2.63 -2.14
N GLN A 131 -13.36 -1.34 -1.82
CA GLN A 131 -14.14 -0.84 -0.68
C GLN A 131 -13.70 -1.48 0.64
N TYR A 132 -14.37 -1.15 1.76
CA TYR A 132 -13.96 -1.61 3.08
C TYR A 132 -13.91 -3.14 3.20
N GLN A 133 -14.91 -3.84 2.65
CA GLN A 133 -14.99 -5.30 2.74
C GLN A 133 -13.83 -5.99 2.02
N GLY A 134 -13.50 -5.56 0.80
CA GLY A 134 -12.38 -6.14 0.07
C GLY A 134 -11.04 -5.87 0.76
N ILE A 135 -10.87 -4.65 1.29
CA ILE A 135 -9.64 -4.25 1.99
C ILE A 135 -9.44 -5.09 3.25
N ALA A 136 -10.49 -5.28 4.06
CA ALA A 136 -10.43 -6.10 5.26
C ALA A 136 -9.91 -7.51 4.97
N VAL A 137 -10.45 -8.16 3.93
CA VAL A 137 -10.01 -9.51 3.54
C VAL A 137 -8.57 -9.54 3.04
N ILE A 138 -8.14 -8.56 2.25
CA ILE A 138 -6.73 -8.48 1.85
C ILE A 138 -5.82 -8.31 3.07
N LEU A 139 -6.17 -7.47 4.04
CA LEU A 139 -5.36 -7.28 5.23
C LEU A 139 -5.28 -8.56 6.08
N GLU A 140 -6.38 -9.31 6.20
CA GLU A 140 -6.38 -10.61 6.87
C GLU A 140 -5.50 -11.64 6.17
N GLU A 141 -5.58 -11.74 4.84
CA GLU A 141 -4.73 -12.66 4.08
C GLU A 141 -3.25 -12.25 4.12
N LEU A 142 -2.95 -10.96 4.07
CA LEU A 142 -1.59 -10.45 4.24
C LEU A 142 -1.03 -10.76 5.64
N LEU A 143 -1.85 -10.73 6.69
CA LEU A 143 -1.44 -11.19 8.03
C LEU A 143 -1.14 -12.69 8.06
N LYS A 144 -1.92 -13.52 7.36
CA LYS A 144 -1.64 -14.97 7.23
C LYS A 144 -0.32 -15.20 6.51
N MET A 145 -0.07 -14.47 5.42
CA MET A 145 1.21 -14.52 4.70
C MET A 145 2.39 -14.09 5.59
N ALA A 146 2.25 -12.97 6.30
CA ALA A 146 3.27 -12.50 7.24
C ALA A 146 3.58 -13.54 8.32
N ARG A 147 2.54 -14.21 8.86
CA ARG A 147 2.72 -15.30 9.82
C ARG A 147 3.54 -16.45 9.25
N ILE A 148 3.27 -16.89 8.03
CA ILE A 148 4.05 -17.97 7.38
C ILE A 148 5.51 -17.54 7.20
N LEU A 149 5.76 -16.31 6.74
CA LEU A 149 7.11 -15.78 6.61
C LEU A 149 7.85 -15.76 7.94
N ILE A 150 7.20 -15.29 9.01
CA ILE A 150 7.80 -15.18 10.35
C ILE A 150 8.05 -16.56 10.96
N SER A 151 7.00 -17.39 11.04
CA SER A 151 7.02 -18.63 11.82
C SER A 151 7.72 -19.80 11.12
N ASP A 152 7.84 -19.79 9.80
CA ASP A 152 8.51 -20.84 9.04
C ASP A 152 9.84 -20.34 8.44
N LYS A 153 9.77 -19.46 7.44
CA LYS A 153 10.95 -19.09 6.65
C LYS A 153 12.01 -18.33 7.47
N LEU A 154 11.64 -17.20 8.08
CA LEU A 154 12.55 -16.39 8.87
C LEU A 154 13.07 -17.16 10.07
N LYS A 155 12.21 -17.89 10.77
CA LYS A 155 12.60 -18.77 11.88
C LYS A 155 13.68 -19.78 11.46
N ARG A 156 13.57 -20.39 10.28
CA ARG A 156 14.58 -21.31 9.74
C ARG A 156 15.93 -20.63 9.55
N HIS A 157 15.94 -19.46 8.91
CA HIS A 157 17.16 -18.67 8.74
C HIS A 157 17.77 -18.29 10.10
N LEU A 158 16.95 -17.83 11.05
CA LEU A 158 17.41 -17.43 12.37
C LEU A 158 18.03 -18.59 13.15
N ARG A 159 17.47 -19.81 13.09
CA ARG A 159 18.08 -20.98 13.74
C ARG A 159 19.48 -21.25 13.23
N THR A 160 19.68 -21.19 11.92
CA THR A 160 20.99 -21.37 11.29
C THR A 160 21.93 -20.21 11.62
N LEU A 161 21.43 -18.98 11.60
CA LEU A 161 22.23 -17.81 11.93
C LEU A 161 22.71 -17.83 13.37
N TYR A 162 21.84 -18.16 14.33
CA TYR A 162 22.24 -18.26 15.74
C TYR A 162 23.25 -19.39 16.01
N SER A 163 23.30 -20.44 15.18
CA SER A 163 24.32 -21.50 15.34
C SER A 163 25.70 -21.08 14.84
N VAL A 164 25.76 -20.16 13.88
CA VAL A 164 27.03 -19.61 13.32
C VAL A 164 27.42 -18.26 13.91
N MET A 165 26.52 -17.60 14.64
CA MET A 165 26.80 -16.35 15.34
C MET A 165 27.75 -16.59 16.52
N PRO A 166 28.65 -15.64 16.82
CA PRO A 166 29.47 -15.70 18.02
C PRO A 166 28.56 -15.66 19.25
N LYS A 167 28.82 -16.49 20.27
CA LYS A 167 28.03 -16.48 21.52
C LYS A 167 28.06 -15.11 22.20
N ILE A 168 29.22 -14.46 22.15
CA ILE A 168 29.51 -13.16 22.77
C ILE A 168 30.26 -12.33 21.72
N CYS A 169 29.79 -11.12 21.46
CA CYS A 169 30.44 -10.16 20.57
C CYS A 169 30.45 -8.78 21.26
N LYS A 170 31.62 -8.40 21.77
CA LYS A 170 31.80 -7.16 22.51
C LYS A 170 31.97 -5.99 21.56
N LEU A 171 31.71 -4.78 22.07
CA LEU A 171 32.11 -3.54 21.41
C LEU A 171 33.56 -3.23 21.79
N PRO A 172 34.52 -3.27 20.84
CA PRO A 172 35.91 -2.93 21.16
C PRO A 172 36.04 -1.47 21.58
N ARG A 173 37.02 -1.16 22.43
CA ARG A 173 37.28 0.20 22.89
C ARG A 173 37.78 1.08 21.74
N SER A 174 37.63 2.40 21.89
CA SER A 174 38.13 3.40 20.94
C SER A 174 39.62 3.26 20.65
N ASP A 175 40.39 2.76 21.62
CA ASP A 175 41.86 2.67 21.57
C ASP A 175 42.36 1.68 20.51
N TYR A 176 41.51 0.76 20.03
CA TYR A 176 41.84 -0.21 18.98
C TYR A 176 41.85 0.39 17.56
N GLY A 177 41.30 1.59 17.38
CA GLY A 177 41.17 2.26 16.08
C GLY A 177 40.18 1.57 15.12
N SER A 178 39.70 2.32 14.11
CA SER A 178 38.70 1.81 13.16
C SER A 178 39.16 0.59 12.35
N PRO A 179 40.44 0.45 11.91
CA PRO A 179 40.87 -0.75 11.18
C PRO A 179 40.86 -1.99 12.08
N GLY A 180 41.29 -1.86 13.33
CA GLY A 180 41.28 -2.96 14.30
C GLY A 180 39.87 -3.40 14.66
N VAL A 181 38.94 -2.45 14.85
CA VAL A 181 37.51 -2.73 15.07
C VAL A 181 36.89 -3.44 13.86
N LEU A 182 37.22 -3.01 12.65
CA LEU A 182 36.71 -3.64 11.44
C LEU A 182 37.21 -5.09 11.29
N GLN A 183 38.52 -5.32 11.50
CA GLN A 183 39.10 -6.67 11.49
C GLN A 183 38.50 -7.56 12.59
N TYR A 184 38.23 -7.00 13.77
CA TYR A 184 37.54 -7.70 14.86
C TYR A 184 36.18 -8.24 14.40
N TYR A 185 35.36 -7.42 13.74
CA TYR A 185 34.06 -7.85 13.24
C TYR A 185 34.14 -8.83 12.08
N PHE A 186 35.11 -8.68 11.17
CA PHE A 186 35.33 -9.68 10.12
C PHE A 186 35.64 -11.06 10.69
N HIS A 187 36.49 -11.12 11.73
CA HIS A 187 36.83 -12.37 12.38
C HIS A 187 35.63 -12.97 13.15
N HIS A 188 34.94 -12.16 13.96
CA HIS A 188 33.84 -12.66 14.80
C HIS A 188 32.57 -13.02 14.01
N LEU A 189 32.36 -12.41 12.84
CA LEU A 189 31.20 -12.64 11.99
C LEU A 189 31.50 -13.55 10.79
N GLU A 190 32.67 -14.17 10.72
CA GLU A 190 33.09 -15.01 9.58
C GLU A 190 32.06 -16.13 9.28
N GLY A 191 31.54 -16.79 10.32
CA GLY A 191 30.52 -17.84 10.19
C GLY A 191 29.22 -17.34 9.55
N VAL A 192 28.81 -16.11 9.87
CA VAL A 192 27.64 -15.46 9.26
C VAL A 192 27.92 -15.11 7.81
N GLY A 193 29.13 -14.64 7.50
CA GLY A 193 29.53 -14.32 6.12
C GLY A 193 29.56 -15.53 5.19
N LYS A 194 29.85 -16.72 5.73
CA LYS A 194 29.81 -18.00 4.99
C LYS A 194 28.39 -18.53 4.75
N TYR A 195 27.36 -17.92 5.36
CA TYR A 195 25.98 -18.32 5.13
C TYR A 195 25.51 -17.87 3.74
N GLY A 196 25.53 -18.77 2.76
CA GLY A 196 25.26 -18.46 1.35
C GLY A 196 23.88 -17.84 1.08
N GLU A 197 22.89 -18.11 1.93
CA GLU A 197 21.53 -17.57 1.80
C GLU A 197 21.35 -16.18 2.44
N LEU A 198 22.37 -15.64 3.12
CA LEU A 198 22.27 -14.39 3.88
C LEU A 198 21.82 -13.20 3.01
N LYS A 199 22.53 -12.95 1.90
CA LYS A 199 22.22 -11.86 0.96
C LYS A 199 21.12 -12.23 -0.05
N GLY A 200 20.80 -13.53 -0.17
CA GLY A 200 19.79 -14.06 -1.08
C GLY A 200 18.44 -14.26 -0.39
N GLU A 201 18.12 -15.50 -0.04
CA GLU A 201 16.83 -15.92 0.51
C GLU A 201 16.45 -15.19 1.81
N PHE A 202 17.40 -14.96 2.72
CA PHE A 202 17.08 -14.27 3.98
C PHE A 202 16.68 -12.81 3.75
N CYS A 203 17.43 -12.06 2.93
CA CYS A 203 17.07 -10.71 2.51
C CYS A 203 15.77 -10.68 1.69
N GLN A 204 15.53 -11.71 0.88
CA GLN A 204 14.29 -11.87 0.12
C GLN A 204 13.08 -11.97 1.03
N ASP A 205 13.11 -12.85 2.03
CA ASP A 205 11.98 -13.06 2.93
C ASP A 205 11.75 -11.85 3.85
N LEU A 206 12.82 -11.16 4.28
CA LEU A 206 12.73 -9.88 4.98
C LEU A 206 12.08 -8.79 4.10
N ARG A 207 12.42 -8.74 2.81
CA ARG A 207 11.80 -7.80 1.87
C ARG A 207 10.33 -8.11 1.65
N GLU A 208 9.97 -9.38 1.50
CA GLU A 208 8.57 -9.82 1.39
C GLU A 208 7.76 -9.35 2.62
N LEU A 209 8.27 -9.59 3.83
CA LEU A 209 7.64 -9.12 5.07
C LEU A 209 7.54 -7.59 5.12
N GLY A 210 8.61 -6.88 4.76
CA GLY A 210 8.63 -5.41 4.71
C GLY A 210 7.62 -4.85 3.71
N ASN A 211 7.50 -5.45 2.52
CA ASN A 211 6.54 -5.05 1.50
C ASN A 211 5.09 -5.24 1.96
N ILE A 212 4.78 -6.31 2.72
CA ILE A 212 3.46 -6.52 3.33
C ILE A 212 3.13 -5.37 4.28
N ILE A 213 4.05 -5.04 5.19
CA ILE A 213 3.86 -3.98 6.19
C ILE A 213 3.70 -2.62 5.50
N LEU A 214 4.58 -2.30 4.55
CA LEU A 214 4.56 -1.04 3.81
C LEU A 214 3.32 -0.91 2.93
N PHE A 215 2.82 -2.01 2.35
CA PHE A 215 1.57 -2.00 1.60
C PHE A 215 0.38 -1.63 2.49
N CYS A 216 0.27 -2.23 3.68
CA CYS A 216 -0.79 -1.88 4.64
C CYS A 216 -0.76 -0.38 4.99
N HIS A 217 0.42 0.15 5.34
CA HIS A 217 0.60 1.57 5.66
C HIS A 217 0.19 2.50 4.49
N GLN A 218 0.64 2.17 3.28
CA GLN A 218 0.38 2.98 2.10
C GLN A 218 -1.07 2.85 1.62
N LEU A 219 -1.69 1.68 1.77
CA LEU A 219 -3.10 1.46 1.46
C LEU A 219 -3.99 2.30 2.37
N GLU A 220 -3.73 2.32 3.69
CA GLU A 220 -4.44 3.18 4.64
C GLU A 220 -4.31 4.65 4.26
N SER A 221 -3.11 5.11 3.88
CA SER A 221 -2.89 6.47 3.40
C SER A 221 -3.72 6.78 2.14
N GLY A 222 -3.83 5.82 1.22
CA GLY A 222 -4.68 5.93 0.02
C GLY A 222 -6.17 5.99 0.36
N MET A 223 -6.63 5.17 1.30
CA MET A 223 -8.01 5.17 1.80
C MET A 223 -8.36 6.50 2.44
N ALA A 224 -7.53 7.00 3.35
CA ALA A 224 -7.76 8.26 4.04
C ALA A 224 -7.91 9.43 3.05
N GLN A 225 -7.14 9.44 1.96
CA GLN A 225 -7.29 10.46 0.92
C GLN A 225 -8.62 10.38 0.16
N GLU A 226 -9.14 9.17 -0.09
CA GLU A 226 -10.46 8.99 -0.71
C GLU A 226 -11.57 9.39 0.27
N GLU A 227 -11.48 8.98 1.53
CA GLU A 227 -12.47 9.31 2.57
C GLU A 227 -12.54 10.81 2.85
N VAL A 228 -11.41 11.52 2.90
CA VAL A 228 -11.40 12.98 3.06
C VAL A 228 -12.06 13.66 1.87
N GLN A 229 -11.87 13.15 0.64
CA GLN A 229 -12.55 13.68 -0.53
C GLN A 229 -14.07 13.47 -0.46
N ASP A 230 -14.51 12.29 -0.01
CA ASP A 230 -15.93 12.00 0.24
C ASP A 230 -16.53 12.95 1.29
N LEU A 231 -15.83 13.15 2.41
CA LEU A 231 -16.28 14.05 3.49
C LEU A 231 -16.36 15.51 3.03
N LEU A 232 -15.39 15.98 2.25
CA LEU A 232 -15.40 17.34 1.70
C LEU A 232 -16.56 17.53 0.70
N ALA A 233 -16.86 16.52 -0.11
CA ALA A 233 -18.00 16.56 -1.02
C ALA A 233 -19.34 16.51 -0.25
N ALA A 234 -19.40 15.78 0.86
CA ALA A 234 -20.58 15.66 1.70
C ALA A 234 -20.82 16.87 2.61
N ALA A 235 -19.78 17.63 2.96
CA ALA A 235 -19.81 18.69 3.98
C ALA A 235 -20.97 19.68 3.83
N ALA A 236 -21.28 20.08 2.60
CA ALA A 236 -22.36 21.01 2.30
C ALA A 236 -23.77 20.47 2.67
N PHE A 237 -23.95 19.15 2.64
CA PHE A 237 -25.22 18.47 2.90
C PHE A 237 -25.35 17.97 4.35
N THR A 238 -24.24 17.92 5.08
CA THR A 238 -24.13 17.34 6.44
C THR A 238 -23.89 18.38 7.54
N ASN A 239 -24.12 19.66 7.22
CA ASN A 239 -23.92 20.82 8.10
C ASN A 239 -22.48 20.99 8.61
N VAL A 240 -21.48 20.68 7.77
CA VAL A 240 -20.08 20.94 8.10
C VAL A 240 -19.64 22.22 7.41
N ILE A 241 -19.66 23.33 8.15
CA ILE A 241 -19.32 24.66 7.63
C ILE A 241 -17.91 25.05 8.06
N PRO A 242 -17.02 25.43 7.13
CA PRO A 242 -15.69 25.90 7.48
C PRO A 242 -15.77 27.21 8.27
N LYS A 243 -14.84 27.39 9.20
CA LYS A 243 -14.80 28.57 10.07
C LYS A 243 -14.64 29.86 9.23
N PRO A 244 -15.57 30.82 9.33
CA PRO A 244 -15.46 32.07 8.58
C PRO A 244 -14.34 32.96 9.14
N PRO A 245 -13.71 33.81 8.32
CA PRO A 245 -12.71 34.77 8.79
C PRO A 245 -13.39 35.86 9.64
N ALA A 246 -12.91 36.08 10.86
CA ALA A 246 -13.45 37.09 11.78
C ALA A 246 -12.34 37.68 12.66
N LYS A 247 -12.54 38.91 13.18
CA LYS A 247 -11.56 39.59 14.03
C LYS A 247 -11.66 39.17 15.50
N SER A 248 -12.82 38.65 15.92
CA SER A 248 -13.04 38.12 17.27
C SER A 248 -13.82 36.81 17.23
N VAL A 249 -13.72 36.02 18.30
CA VAL A 249 -14.46 34.75 18.44
C VAL A 249 -15.98 34.99 18.40
N ALA A 250 -16.47 36.03 19.09
CA ALA A 250 -17.89 36.37 19.11
C ALA A 250 -18.43 36.78 17.72
N GLU A 251 -17.61 37.49 16.93
CA GLU A 251 -17.96 37.80 15.54
C GLU A 251 -18.02 36.53 14.68
N GLN A 252 -17.09 35.60 14.89
CA GLN A 252 -17.03 34.33 14.16
C GLN A 252 -18.27 33.47 14.40
N GLU A 253 -18.70 33.33 15.66
CA GLU A 253 -19.89 32.57 16.04
C GLU A 253 -21.15 33.15 15.40
N LYS A 254 -21.30 34.49 15.43
CA LYS A 254 -22.42 35.17 14.78
C LYS A 254 -22.44 34.97 13.26
N GLN A 255 -21.28 34.99 12.63
CA GLN A 255 -21.18 34.71 11.19
C GLN A 255 -21.48 33.24 10.87
N LEU A 256 -21.03 32.31 11.72
CA LEU A 256 -21.28 30.88 11.56
C LEU A 256 -22.79 30.58 11.64
N ALA A 257 -23.48 31.11 12.65
CA ALA A 257 -24.93 30.95 12.79
C ALA A 257 -25.72 31.46 11.56
N LYS A 258 -25.29 32.59 10.98
CA LYS A 258 -25.89 33.09 9.72
C LYS A 258 -25.65 32.15 8.54
N LEU A 259 -24.48 31.50 8.48
CA LEU A 259 -24.17 30.54 7.42
C LEU A 259 -24.97 29.24 7.61
N GLU A 260 -25.12 28.76 8.84
CA GLU A 260 -25.96 27.60 9.17
C GLU A 260 -27.41 27.85 8.73
N GLU A 261 -27.97 29.02 9.04
CA GLU A 261 -29.31 29.39 8.61
C GLU A 261 -29.41 29.42 7.06
N LYS A 262 -28.44 30.05 6.40
CA LYS A 262 -28.38 30.14 4.93
C LYS A 262 -28.34 28.76 4.26
N TYR A 263 -27.53 27.84 4.78
CA TYR A 263 -27.31 26.51 4.20
C TYR A 263 -28.27 25.44 4.74
N SER A 264 -29.12 25.76 5.71
CA SER A 264 -30.16 24.85 6.21
C SER A 264 -31.05 24.23 5.11
N ARG A 265 -31.21 24.93 3.98
CA ARG A 265 -32.06 24.53 2.85
C ARG A 265 -31.46 23.43 1.98
N ILE A 266 -30.16 23.18 2.08
CA ILE A 266 -29.45 22.14 1.32
C ILE A 266 -29.06 20.95 2.20
N GLN A 267 -29.29 21.03 3.51
CA GLN A 267 -29.02 19.93 4.43
C GLN A 267 -29.99 18.77 4.15
N LEU A 268 -29.44 17.60 3.83
CA LEU A 268 -30.23 16.50 3.28
C LEU A 268 -31.30 16.01 4.26
N THR A 269 -30.91 15.72 5.49
CA THR A 269 -31.82 15.23 6.54
C THR A 269 -32.91 16.23 6.87
N ASN A 270 -32.57 17.51 7.02
CA ASN A 270 -33.57 18.57 7.28
C ASN A 270 -34.59 18.74 6.14
N VAL A 271 -34.17 18.50 4.88
CA VAL A 271 -35.08 18.54 3.73
C VAL A 271 -35.97 17.30 3.70
N VAL A 272 -35.39 16.11 3.91
CA VAL A 272 -36.15 14.85 3.92
C VAL A 272 -37.13 14.79 5.10
N GLU A 273 -36.78 15.32 6.27
CA GLU A 273 -37.69 15.41 7.41
C GLU A 273 -38.90 16.31 7.17
N LYS A 274 -38.77 17.32 6.30
CA LYS A 274 -39.87 18.24 5.97
C LYS A 274 -40.81 17.71 4.89
N PHE A 275 -40.29 16.93 3.95
CA PHE A 275 -41.00 16.58 2.71
C PHE A 275 -41.11 15.08 2.43
N GLY A 276 -40.39 14.25 3.17
CA GLY A 276 -40.33 12.81 2.98
C GLY A 276 -41.28 12.02 3.86
N ASP A 277 -41.42 10.73 3.56
CA ASP A 277 -42.13 9.77 4.40
C ASP A 277 -41.23 9.19 5.52
N ASP A 278 -41.83 8.49 6.49
CA ASP A 278 -41.09 7.91 7.63
C ASP A 278 -39.94 6.98 7.21
N LYS A 279 -40.09 6.26 6.08
CA LYS A 279 -39.05 5.36 5.57
C LYS A 279 -37.89 6.15 4.99
N GLN A 280 -38.18 7.19 4.22
CA GLN A 280 -37.19 8.10 3.66
C GLN A 280 -36.42 8.82 4.77
N ILE A 281 -37.11 9.25 5.83
CA ILE A 281 -36.49 9.86 7.00
C ILE A 281 -35.52 8.88 7.65
N ALA A 282 -35.94 7.65 7.94
CA ALA A 282 -35.07 6.63 8.53
C ALA A 282 -33.82 6.36 7.67
N ILE A 283 -34.00 6.17 6.36
CA ILE A 283 -32.90 5.94 5.40
C ILE A 283 -31.95 7.14 5.36
N SER A 284 -32.48 8.37 5.37
CA SER A 284 -31.65 9.58 5.29
C SER A 284 -30.74 9.74 6.51
N ARG A 285 -31.25 9.40 7.71
CA ARG A 285 -30.47 9.44 8.95
C ARG A 285 -29.36 8.40 8.97
N GLU A 286 -29.66 7.17 8.52
CA GLU A 286 -28.65 6.11 8.39
C GLU A 286 -27.58 6.45 7.33
N ALA A 287 -27.99 7.01 6.18
CA ALA A 287 -27.08 7.45 5.14
C ALA A 287 -26.16 8.59 5.60
N GLU A 288 -26.68 9.57 6.34
CA GLU A 288 -25.87 10.64 6.91
C GLU A 288 -24.84 10.10 7.91
N LEU A 289 -25.22 9.15 8.76
CA LEU A 289 -24.31 8.48 9.70
C LEU A 289 -23.16 7.80 8.95
N MET A 290 -23.46 6.93 7.98
CA MET A 290 -22.46 6.23 7.16
C MET A 290 -21.56 7.18 6.35
N THR A 291 -22.05 8.39 6.03
CA THR A 291 -21.28 9.39 5.30
C THR A 291 -20.30 10.12 6.23
N LYS A 292 -20.70 10.43 7.46
CA LYS A 292 -19.87 11.13 8.45
C LYS A 292 -18.84 10.21 9.13
N GLU A 293 -19.22 8.97 9.39
CA GLU A 293 -18.37 8.00 10.09
C GLU A 293 -17.43 7.30 9.11
N ARG A 294 -16.21 7.86 8.97
CA ARG A 294 -15.14 7.32 8.12
C ARG A 294 -13.94 6.94 8.99
N LEU A 295 -13.07 6.05 8.51
CA LEU A 295 -11.93 5.59 9.28
C LEU A 295 -10.95 6.73 9.59
N CYS A 296 -10.76 7.65 8.63
CA CYS A 296 -9.93 8.84 8.79
C CYS A 296 -10.36 9.79 9.94
N CYS A 297 -11.56 9.61 10.52
CA CYS A 297 -12.06 10.42 11.64
C CYS A 297 -11.48 10.03 13.01
N GLY A 298 -10.65 8.98 13.10
CA GLY A 298 -9.98 8.62 14.36
C GLY A 298 -9.59 7.16 14.53
N LEU A 299 -9.69 6.34 13.49
CA LEU A 299 -9.29 4.93 13.52
C LEU A 299 -7.96 4.73 12.80
N ASN A 300 -7.15 3.77 13.25
CA ASN A 300 -5.84 3.47 12.68
C ASN A 300 -5.67 1.97 12.43
N ILE A 301 -5.73 1.58 11.16
CA ILE A 301 -5.58 0.19 10.71
C ILE A 301 -4.13 -0.26 10.88
N PHE A 302 -3.16 0.56 10.49
CA PHE A 302 -1.75 0.17 10.50
C PHE A 302 -1.24 -0.16 11.90
N GLU A 303 -1.68 0.57 12.93
CA GLU A 303 -1.37 0.27 14.32
C GLU A 303 -1.90 -1.11 14.72
N MET A 304 -3.16 -1.41 14.40
CA MET A 304 -3.75 -2.74 14.67
C MET A 304 -2.99 -3.85 13.94
N PHE A 305 -2.58 -3.60 12.70
CA PHE A 305 -1.80 -4.52 11.89
C PHE A 305 -0.43 -4.82 12.53
N LEU A 306 0.30 -3.78 12.95
CA LEU A 306 1.59 -3.91 13.65
C LEU A 306 1.45 -4.63 14.99
N ARG A 307 0.38 -4.34 15.76
CA ARG A 307 0.10 -5.06 17.01
C ARG A 307 -0.07 -6.57 16.77
N ARG A 308 -0.70 -6.97 15.66
CA ARG A 308 -0.86 -8.38 15.31
C ARG A 308 0.44 -9.04 14.89
N ILE A 309 1.30 -8.35 14.12
CA ILE A 309 2.65 -8.82 13.81
C ILE A 309 3.51 -8.95 15.07
N ARG A 310 3.44 -7.98 15.97
CA ARG A 310 4.16 -8.03 17.26
C ARG A 310 3.77 -9.27 18.08
N GLN A 311 2.49 -9.64 18.09
CA GLN A 311 2.05 -10.87 18.75
C GLN A 311 2.67 -12.11 18.09
N MET A 312 2.68 -12.19 16.74
CA MET A 312 3.33 -13.30 16.03
C MET A 312 4.82 -13.46 16.35
N LEU A 313 5.53 -12.34 16.56
CA LEU A 313 6.94 -12.35 16.95
C LEU A 313 7.14 -12.69 18.44
N GLY A 314 6.22 -12.29 19.31
CA GLY A 314 6.27 -12.55 20.74
C GLY A 314 5.93 -13.98 21.14
N ASP A 315 5.24 -14.73 20.27
CA ASP A 315 4.90 -16.15 20.49
C ASP A 315 6.14 -17.08 20.43
N ASP A 316 7.29 -16.59 19.95
CA ASP A 316 8.50 -17.38 19.75
C ASP A 316 9.75 -16.72 20.33
N SER A 317 10.37 -17.39 21.31
CA SER A 317 11.56 -16.90 22.01
C SER A 317 12.79 -16.75 21.11
N ILE A 318 12.78 -17.30 19.89
CA ILE A 318 13.86 -17.10 18.92
C ILE A 318 14.07 -15.62 18.54
N PHE A 319 13.02 -14.79 18.62
CA PHE A 319 13.11 -13.37 18.27
C PHE A 319 13.53 -12.51 19.47
N THR A 320 13.04 -12.84 20.67
CA THR A 320 13.23 -12.05 21.90
C THR A 320 14.42 -12.51 22.75
N GLY A 321 14.93 -13.72 22.54
CA GLY A 321 15.90 -14.33 23.43
C GLY A 321 15.28 -14.78 24.77
N GLY A 322 16.14 -15.29 25.65
CA GLY A 322 15.80 -15.67 27.03
C GLY A 322 15.94 -14.52 28.01
N TYR A 323 15.80 -14.82 29.30
CA TYR A 323 15.95 -13.82 30.37
C TYR A 323 17.44 -13.47 30.60
N PRO A 324 17.81 -12.18 30.66
CA PRO A 324 19.20 -11.75 30.79
C PRO A 324 19.80 -12.13 32.14
N THR A 325 21.08 -12.54 32.13
CA THR A 325 21.82 -12.98 33.32
C THR A 325 21.98 -11.90 34.38
N ASN A 326 22.07 -10.63 33.96
CA ASN A 326 22.18 -9.47 34.85
C ASN A 326 20.82 -8.95 35.35
N GLY A 327 19.70 -9.57 34.97
CA GLY A 327 18.34 -9.15 35.34
C GLY A 327 17.85 -7.87 34.68
N VAL A 328 18.62 -7.30 33.73
CA VAL A 328 18.29 -6.03 33.06
C VAL A 328 18.20 -6.22 31.54
N MET A 329 19.31 -6.53 30.86
CA MET A 329 19.37 -6.67 29.41
C MET A 329 20.63 -7.42 28.94
N TRP A 330 20.57 -8.03 27.75
CA TRP A 330 21.73 -8.63 27.08
C TRP A 330 22.66 -7.54 26.54
N VAL A 331 23.97 -7.64 26.81
CA VAL A 331 24.94 -6.58 26.44
C VAL A 331 25.99 -7.09 25.47
N ASP A 332 26.55 -8.26 25.71
CA ASP A 332 27.57 -8.84 24.81
C ASP A 332 27.03 -10.09 24.11
N GLU A 333 26.01 -10.72 24.66
CA GLU A 333 25.41 -11.96 24.18
C GLU A 333 24.61 -11.73 22.89
N CYS A 334 24.78 -12.64 21.93
CA CYS A 334 24.13 -12.56 20.62
C CYS A 334 22.89 -13.46 20.53
N VAL A 335 21.90 -13.23 21.41
CA VAL A 335 20.72 -14.09 21.57
C VAL A 335 19.40 -13.45 21.12
N GLU A 336 19.43 -12.19 20.67
CA GLU A 336 18.26 -11.41 20.27
C GLU A 336 18.30 -11.07 18.77
N PHE A 337 17.14 -10.91 18.14
CA PHE A 337 17.04 -10.69 16.69
C PHE A 337 17.84 -9.48 16.20
N HIS A 338 17.90 -8.39 16.98
CA HIS A 338 18.64 -7.19 16.60
C HIS A 338 20.15 -7.42 16.43
N ARG A 339 20.71 -8.45 17.09
CA ARG A 339 22.12 -8.86 16.92
C ARG A 339 22.34 -9.51 15.57
N VAL A 340 21.40 -10.36 15.15
CA VAL A 340 21.39 -10.95 13.82
C VAL A 340 21.21 -9.85 12.76
N TRP A 341 20.31 -8.89 13.00
CA TRP A 341 20.14 -7.73 12.13
C TRP A 341 21.42 -6.89 12.03
N SER A 342 22.12 -6.67 13.14
CA SER A 342 23.40 -5.95 13.16
C SER A 342 24.47 -6.65 12.33
N ALA A 343 24.56 -7.98 12.43
CA ALA A 343 25.46 -8.79 11.61
C ALA A 343 25.08 -8.73 10.12
N LEU A 344 23.79 -8.82 9.79
CA LEU A 344 23.32 -8.65 8.41
C LEU A 344 23.67 -7.26 7.88
N GLN A 345 23.42 -6.21 8.66
CA GLN A 345 23.73 -4.82 8.31
C GLN A 345 25.23 -4.65 8.03
N PHE A 346 26.09 -5.26 8.84
CA PHE A 346 27.54 -5.26 8.59
C PHE A 346 27.89 -5.77 7.19
N PHE A 347 27.27 -6.86 6.72
CA PHE A 347 27.51 -7.40 5.39
C PHE A 347 26.82 -6.64 4.25
N ILE A 348 25.69 -5.98 4.51
CA ILE A 348 24.99 -5.14 3.52
C ILE A 348 25.72 -3.81 3.31
N CYS A 349 26.29 -3.23 4.37
CA CYS A 349 27.03 -1.97 4.31
C CYS A 349 28.41 -2.10 3.66
N GLN A 350 28.88 -3.32 3.41
CA GLN A 350 30.14 -3.51 2.68
C GLN A 350 30.02 -2.97 1.26
N PRO A 351 31.03 -2.21 0.78
CA PRO A 351 31.06 -1.79 -0.61
C PRO A 351 31.02 -3.03 -1.50
N ARG A 352 30.24 -2.95 -2.58
CA ARG A 352 30.31 -3.97 -3.62
C ARG A 352 31.70 -3.90 -4.23
N VAL A 353 32.39 -5.03 -4.30
CA VAL A 353 33.59 -5.16 -5.13
C VAL A 353 33.16 -4.76 -6.53
N SER A 354 33.80 -3.74 -7.09
CA SER A 354 33.49 -3.29 -8.44
C SER A 354 33.87 -4.41 -9.42
N ASP A 355 33.15 -4.56 -10.53
CA ASP A 355 33.55 -5.54 -11.55
C ASP A 355 34.94 -5.19 -12.16
N ASP A 356 35.45 -3.97 -11.94
CA ASP A 356 36.83 -3.58 -12.30
C ASP A 356 37.91 -4.23 -11.41
N ASP A 357 37.59 -4.60 -10.16
CA ASP A 357 38.54 -5.26 -9.25
C ASP A 357 38.65 -6.78 -9.49
N ARG A 358 37.74 -7.37 -10.28
CA ARG A 358 37.77 -8.80 -10.64
C ARG A 358 38.66 -9.13 -11.84
N LEU A 359 39.17 -8.12 -12.54
CA LEU A 359 40.06 -8.29 -13.70
C LEU A 359 41.55 -8.30 -13.32
N VAL A 360 41.88 -8.30 -12.03
CA VAL A 360 43.26 -8.25 -11.51
C VAL A 360 43.63 -9.48 -10.65
N GLU A 361 42.79 -10.53 -10.63
CA GLU A 361 43.19 -11.85 -10.10
C GLU A 361 43.44 -12.89 -11.21
#